data_AF-A0A357AZQ4-F1
#
_entry.id   AF-A0A357AZQ4-F1
#
_cell.length_a   1.000
_cell.length_b   1.000
_cell.length_c   1.000
_cell.angle_alpha   90.00
_cell.angle_beta   90.00
_cell.angle_gamma   90.00
#
_symmetry.space_group_name_H-M   'P 1'
#
loop_
_entity.id
_entity.type
_entity.pdbx_description
1 polymer ?
#
loop_
_entity_poly.entity_id
_entity_poly.type
_entity_poly.pdbx_seq_one_letter_code
_entity_poly.pdbx_strand_id
1 'polypeptide(L)'
;MNSEDMQAAYIERLNMLLKTVDFTRLDRSCNSKGDAYAREILKQMHDLFTEVYQTDSLDYEYEFVDVPAVIRGRNTGHLCLGLVTLDLQSSGEHFGTWFFTPRGVIDQGFEKMRPEDELYLKAVYIPYDYWYTVYIQRDHHVDFDHVPEKVAAMLNACYPEQQEQKQDAGRSEQEMR
;
A
#
# COMPACT_ATOMS: atom_id res chain seq x y z
N MET A 1 -10.35 20.06 -7.80
CA MET A 1 -11.04 18.89 -7.25
C MET A 1 -10.91 19.00 -5.75
N ASN A 2 -11.99 18.76 -5.01
CA ASN A 2 -11.89 18.60 -3.54
C ASN A 2 -11.34 17.18 -3.24
N SER A 3 -11.10 16.85 -1.96
CA SER A 3 -10.56 15.54 -1.55
C SER A 3 -11.44 14.38 -2.02
N GLU A 4 -12.77 14.52 -1.91
CA GLU A 4 -13.74 13.49 -2.32
C GLU A 4 -13.67 13.20 -3.84
N ASP A 5 -13.57 14.24 -4.66
CA ASP A 5 -13.43 14.11 -6.12
C ASP A 5 -12.12 13.39 -6.49
N MET A 6 -11.03 13.68 -5.77
CA MET A 6 -9.73 13.02 -6.00
C MET A 6 -9.78 11.55 -5.58
N GLN A 7 -10.39 11.24 -4.43
CA GLN A 7 -10.60 9.87 -3.98
C GLN A 7 -11.40 9.08 -5.01
N ALA A 8 -12.53 9.61 -5.48
CA ALA A 8 -13.36 8.96 -6.50
C ALA A 8 -12.58 8.73 -7.81
N ALA A 9 -11.84 9.72 -8.29
CA ALA A 9 -11.02 9.60 -9.50
C ALA A 9 -9.91 8.56 -9.34
N TYR A 10 -9.28 8.50 -8.16
CA TYR A 10 -8.26 7.49 -7.85
C TYR A 10 -8.85 6.08 -7.86
N ILE A 11 -9.97 5.86 -7.17
CA ILE A 11 -10.66 4.57 -7.12
C ILE A 11 -11.14 4.13 -8.51
N GLU A 12 -11.62 5.04 -9.36
CA GLU A 12 -12.00 4.72 -10.74
C GLU A 12 -10.81 4.19 -11.55
N ARG A 13 -9.66 4.89 -11.50
CA ARG A 13 -8.44 4.46 -12.21
C ARG A 13 -7.88 3.16 -11.65
N LEU A 14 -7.88 3.00 -10.33
CA LEU A 14 -7.44 1.78 -9.68
C LEU A 14 -8.32 0.59 -10.08
N ASN A 15 -9.64 0.76 -10.16
CA ASN A 15 -10.55 -0.28 -10.63
C ASN A 15 -10.27 -0.71 -12.08
N MET A 16 -9.75 0.20 -12.93
CA MET A 16 -9.30 -0.17 -14.28
C MET A 16 -8.01 -0.99 -14.24
N LEU A 17 -7.05 -0.65 -13.39
CA LEU A 17 -5.85 -1.46 -13.15
C LEU A 17 -6.20 -2.85 -12.60
N LEU A 18 -7.10 -2.93 -11.61
CA LEU A 18 -7.45 -4.19 -10.94
C LEU A 18 -8.09 -5.21 -11.88
N LYS A 19 -8.71 -4.79 -12.99
CA LYS A 19 -9.22 -5.69 -14.04
C LYS A 19 -8.10 -6.45 -14.77
N THR A 20 -6.86 -5.96 -14.74
CA THR A 20 -5.70 -6.59 -15.38
C THR A 20 -4.82 -7.36 -14.40
N VAL A 21 -5.10 -7.28 -13.10
CA VAL A 21 -4.31 -7.93 -12.04
C VAL A 21 -4.67 -9.41 -11.95
N ASP A 22 -3.65 -10.28 -12.02
CA ASP A 22 -3.78 -11.68 -11.62
C ASP A 22 -3.55 -11.77 -10.11
N PHE A 23 -4.63 -11.81 -9.34
CA PHE A 23 -4.58 -11.82 -7.88
C PHE A 23 -3.89 -13.07 -7.29
N THR A 24 -3.97 -14.21 -7.97
CA THR A 24 -3.28 -15.43 -7.47
C THR A 24 -1.77 -15.30 -7.69
N ARG A 25 -1.35 -14.73 -8.83
CA ARG A 25 0.05 -14.41 -9.09
C ARG A 25 0.55 -13.31 -8.14
N LEU A 26 -0.27 -12.31 -7.85
CA LEU A 26 0.05 -11.24 -6.92
C LEU A 26 0.34 -11.79 -5.52
N ASP A 27 -0.57 -12.59 -4.96
CA ASP A 27 -0.40 -13.24 -3.66
C ASP A 27 0.90 -14.07 -3.59
N ARG A 28 1.16 -14.87 -4.63
CA ARG A 28 2.41 -15.64 -4.72
C ARG A 28 3.64 -14.74 -4.76
N SER A 29 3.58 -13.62 -5.47
CA SER A 29 4.69 -12.67 -5.54
C SER A 29 4.93 -11.99 -4.19
N CYS A 30 3.86 -11.59 -3.49
CA CYS A 30 3.93 -11.04 -2.14
C CYS A 30 4.58 -12.00 -1.14
N ASN A 31 4.44 -13.32 -1.32
CA ASN A 31 4.85 -14.31 -0.32
C ASN A 31 6.04 -15.20 -0.72
N SER A 32 6.52 -15.13 -1.96
CA SER A 32 7.72 -15.86 -2.43
C SER A 32 8.98 -15.00 -2.42
N LYS A 33 10.16 -15.58 -2.70
CA LYS A 33 11.41 -14.79 -2.85
C LYS A 33 11.36 -13.78 -4.01
N GLY A 34 10.55 -14.06 -5.04
CA GLY A 34 10.38 -13.18 -6.20
C GLY A 34 9.18 -12.25 -6.04
N ASP A 35 9.43 -10.98 -5.76
CA ASP A 35 8.41 -9.96 -5.48
C ASP A 35 8.26 -8.93 -6.61
N ALA A 36 8.88 -9.14 -7.77
CA ALA A 36 8.86 -8.21 -8.89
C ALA A 36 7.44 -7.82 -9.33
N TYR A 37 6.52 -8.79 -9.41
CA TYR A 37 5.14 -8.51 -9.80
C TYR A 37 4.38 -7.72 -8.73
N ALA A 38 4.58 -8.05 -7.45
CA ALA A 38 4.01 -7.28 -6.35
C ALA A 38 4.53 -5.83 -6.33
N ARG A 39 5.83 -5.63 -6.53
CA ARG A 39 6.45 -4.29 -6.63
C ARG A 39 5.89 -3.50 -7.81
N GLU A 40 5.75 -4.15 -8.97
CA GLU A 40 5.21 -3.52 -10.18
C GLU A 40 3.76 -3.07 -9.98
N ILE A 41 2.91 -3.90 -9.38
CA ILE A 41 1.51 -3.53 -9.09
C ILE A 41 1.46 -2.43 -8.02
N LEU A 42 2.21 -2.54 -6.94
CA LEU A 42 2.23 -1.53 -5.88
C LEU A 42 2.70 -0.17 -6.43
N LYS A 43 3.74 -0.17 -7.28
CA LYS A 43 4.19 1.04 -7.96
C LYS A 43 3.10 1.63 -8.86
N GLN A 44 2.40 0.81 -9.65
CA GLN A 44 1.28 1.32 -10.47
C GLN A 44 0.16 1.93 -9.61
N MET A 45 -0.16 1.33 -8.45
CA MET A 45 -1.13 1.90 -7.52
C MET A 45 -0.67 3.26 -6.97
N HIS A 46 0.62 3.40 -6.66
CA HIS A 46 1.23 4.64 -6.19
C HIS A 46 1.31 5.71 -7.29
N ASP A 47 1.72 5.33 -8.50
CA ASP A 47 1.80 6.25 -9.64
C ASP A 47 0.41 6.79 -10.00
N LEU A 48 -0.63 5.93 -9.99
CA LEU A 48 -2.02 6.39 -10.16
C LEU A 48 -2.45 7.37 -9.05
N PHE A 49 -2.00 7.16 -7.82
CA PHE A 49 -2.29 8.06 -6.71
C PHE A 49 -1.65 9.43 -6.97
N THR A 50 -0.35 9.46 -7.26
CA THR A 50 0.40 10.70 -7.50
C THR A 50 -0.08 11.44 -8.74
N GLU A 51 -0.54 10.74 -9.79
CA GLU A 51 -1.19 11.37 -10.94
C GLU A 51 -2.52 12.06 -10.61
N VAL A 52 -3.28 11.55 -9.63
CA VAL A 52 -4.59 12.12 -9.27
C VAL A 52 -4.43 13.24 -8.25
N TYR A 53 -3.66 13.00 -7.20
CA TYR A 53 -3.45 13.94 -6.10
C TYR A 53 -2.37 14.98 -6.40
N GLN A 54 -1.55 14.77 -7.45
CA GLN A 54 -0.40 15.62 -7.81
C GLN A 54 0.66 15.72 -6.70
N THR A 55 0.64 14.79 -5.74
CA THR A 55 1.54 14.68 -4.60
C THR A 55 1.55 13.24 -4.08
N ASP A 56 2.64 12.84 -3.43
CA ASP A 56 2.75 11.64 -2.60
C ASP A 56 2.85 11.99 -1.10
N SER A 57 2.73 13.28 -0.75
CA SER A 57 2.77 13.82 0.60
C SER A 57 1.45 14.50 0.94
N LEU A 58 0.75 13.99 1.95
CA LEU A 58 -0.54 14.46 2.41
C LEU A 58 -0.44 15.08 3.81
N ASP A 59 -1.32 16.03 4.09
CA ASP A 59 -1.50 16.66 5.38
C ASP A 59 -2.99 16.67 5.79
N TYR A 60 -3.32 17.42 6.85
CA TYR A 60 -4.67 17.51 7.42
C TYR A 60 -5.68 18.29 6.55
N GLU A 61 -5.28 18.82 5.39
CA GLU A 61 -6.21 19.48 4.46
C GLU A 61 -7.13 18.47 3.76
N TYR A 62 -6.74 17.19 3.71
CA TYR A 62 -7.57 16.09 3.25
C TYR A 62 -8.37 15.51 4.42
N GLU A 63 -9.60 15.05 4.17
CA GLU A 63 -10.42 14.39 5.19
C GLU A 63 -10.22 12.87 5.11
N PHE A 64 -10.98 12.19 4.25
CA PHE A 64 -10.80 10.77 3.96
C PHE A 64 -9.93 10.56 2.72
N VAL A 65 -8.96 9.66 2.84
CA VAL A 65 -8.08 9.25 1.73
C VAL A 65 -7.92 7.74 1.69
N ASP A 66 -7.93 7.18 0.48
CA ASP A 66 -7.58 5.78 0.24
C ASP A 66 -6.16 5.70 -0.30
N VAL A 67 -5.27 5.06 0.45
CA VAL A 67 -3.84 5.02 0.13
C VAL A 67 -3.35 3.61 -0.19
N PRO A 68 -2.49 3.43 -1.21
CA PRO A 68 -1.86 2.14 -1.50
C PRO A 68 -1.04 1.65 -0.30
N ALA A 69 -1.18 0.37 0.05
CA ALA A 69 -0.49 -0.21 1.18
C ALA A 69 -0.06 -1.66 0.98
N VAL A 70 0.94 -2.06 1.77
CA VAL A 70 1.31 -3.45 2.01
C VAL A 70 0.76 -3.85 3.37
N ILE A 71 0.03 -4.96 3.43
CA ILE A 71 -0.61 -5.47 4.63
C ILE A 71 0.02 -6.81 5.01
N ARG A 72 0.26 -7.01 6.31
CA ARG A 72 0.85 -8.23 6.87
C ARG A 72 -0.02 -8.79 7.98
N GLY A 73 -0.44 -10.04 7.86
CA GLY A 73 -1.05 -10.74 8.98
C GLY A 73 -0.05 -10.95 10.11
N ARG A 74 -0.32 -10.45 11.33
CA ARG A 74 0.62 -10.57 12.46
C ARG A 74 0.88 -12.02 12.84
N ASN A 75 -0.16 -12.85 12.80
CA ASN A 75 -0.10 -14.24 13.23
C ASN A 75 0.52 -15.16 12.16
N THR A 76 0.35 -14.84 10.87
CA THR A 76 0.75 -15.70 9.76
C THR A 76 2.01 -15.21 9.05
N GLY A 77 2.33 -13.92 9.18
CA GLY A 77 3.33 -13.24 8.38
C GLY A 77 2.96 -13.08 6.90
N HIS A 78 1.76 -13.50 6.50
CA HIS A 78 1.32 -13.49 5.10
C HIS A 78 1.09 -12.06 4.63
N LEU A 79 1.60 -11.75 3.43
CA LEU A 79 1.57 -10.42 2.84
C LEU A 79 0.53 -10.33 1.72
N CYS A 80 -0.15 -9.19 1.64
CA CYS A 80 -0.88 -8.76 0.45
C CYS A 80 -0.71 -7.27 0.20
N LEU A 81 -1.10 -6.84 -0.99
CA LEU A 81 -1.32 -5.42 -1.27
C LEU A 81 -2.76 -5.05 -0.90
N GLY A 82 -3.04 -3.75 -0.81
CA GLY A 82 -4.38 -3.27 -0.55
C GLY A 82 -4.48 -1.75 -0.58
N LEU A 83 -5.66 -1.27 -0.19
CA LEU A 83 -5.87 0.11 0.20
C LEU A 83 -6.14 0.19 1.69
N VAL A 84 -5.71 1.29 2.30
CA VAL A 84 -6.10 1.68 3.65
C VAL A 84 -6.82 3.01 3.56
N THR A 85 -8.02 3.08 4.15
CA THR A 85 -8.78 4.31 4.28
C THR A 85 -8.39 4.99 5.59
N LEU A 86 -7.95 6.25 5.50
CA LEU A 86 -7.50 7.04 6.64
C LEU A 86 -8.30 8.34 6.73
N ASP A 87 -8.62 8.75 7.96
CA ASP A 87 -9.11 10.08 8.29
C ASP A 87 -7.93 10.96 8.73
N LEU A 88 -7.46 11.86 7.85
CA LEU A 88 -6.31 12.72 8.16
C LEU A 88 -6.66 13.88 9.11
N GLN A 89 -7.94 14.23 9.23
CA GLN A 89 -8.39 15.21 10.23
C GLN A 89 -8.43 14.61 11.64
N SER A 90 -8.57 13.28 11.74
CA SER A 90 -8.41 12.50 12.97
C SER A 90 -6.99 11.91 13.12
N SER A 91 -5.95 12.67 12.72
CA SER A 91 -4.54 12.27 12.86
C SER A 91 -4.15 10.98 12.11
N GLY A 92 -4.81 10.69 10.98
CA GLY A 92 -4.55 9.47 10.20
C GLY A 92 -5.24 8.23 10.78
N GLU A 93 -6.40 8.40 11.41
CA GLU A 93 -7.12 7.28 12.02
C GLU A 93 -7.54 6.26 10.96
N HIS A 94 -7.31 4.98 11.28
CA HIS A 94 -7.68 3.86 10.42
C HIS A 94 -9.19 3.66 10.38
N PHE A 95 -9.79 3.74 9.19
CA PHE A 95 -11.24 3.59 9.01
C PHE A 95 -11.63 2.33 8.23
N GLY A 96 -10.76 1.84 7.34
CA GLY A 96 -11.08 0.70 6.49
C GLY A 96 -9.85 0.11 5.80
N THR A 97 -9.97 -1.14 5.34
CA THR A 97 -8.92 -1.83 4.59
C THR A 97 -9.50 -2.65 3.46
N TRP A 98 -8.94 -2.50 2.26
CA TRP A 98 -9.28 -3.31 1.10
C TRP A 98 -8.14 -4.31 0.84
N PHE A 99 -8.42 -5.59 1.00
CA PHE A 99 -7.41 -6.65 0.83
C PHE A 99 -7.40 -7.17 -0.60
N PHE A 100 -6.24 -7.17 -1.25
CA PHE A 100 -6.09 -7.78 -2.58
C PHE A 100 -5.65 -9.23 -2.43
N THR A 101 -6.62 -10.12 -2.42
CA THR A 101 -6.44 -11.53 -2.08
C THR A 101 -6.58 -12.42 -3.32
N PRO A 102 -6.17 -13.70 -3.27
CA PRO A 102 -6.47 -14.66 -4.34
C PRO A 102 -7.96 -14.79 -4.68
N ARG A 103 -8.85 -14.37 -3.77
CA ARG A 103 -10.32 -14.38 -3.94
C ARG A 103 -10.85 -13.10 -4.59
N GLY A 104 -9.96 -12.18 -4.98
CA GLY A 104 -10.27 -10.83 -5.43
C GLY A 104 -10.10 -9.79 -4.31
N VAL A 105 -10.66 -8.60 -4.55
CA VAL A 105 -10.69 -7.52 -3.57
C VAL A 105 -11.75 -7.81 -2.51
N ILE A 106 -11.36 -7.73 -1.24
CA ILE A 106 -12.26 -7.87 -0.09
C ILE A 106 -12.21 -6.56 0.71
N ASP A 107 -13.32 -5.82 0.75
CA ASP A 107 -13.46 -4.59 1.53
C ASP A 107 -13.84 -4.91 2.99
N GLN A 108 -12.97 -4.55 3.92
CA GLN A 108 -13.19 -4.55 5.36
C GLN A 108 -13.42 -3.11 5.85
N GLY A 109 -14.63 -2.60 5.66
CA GLY A 109 -15.01 -1.29 6.20
C GLY A 109 -16.50 -1.01 6.07
N PHE A 110 -17.00 -0.96 4.83
CA PHE A 110 -18.28 -0.31 4.57
C PHE A 110 -19.40 -1.29 4.17
N GLU A 111 -19.08 -2.37 3.45
CA GLU A 111 -20.07 -3.35 3.01
C GLU A 111 -20.11 -4.62 3.86
N LYS A 112 -21.28 -5.28 3.86
CA LYS A 112 -21.44 -6.57 4.54
C LYS A 112 -20.65 -7.64 3.79
N MET A 113 -19.51 -8.01 4.36
CA MET A 113 -18.64 -9.06 3.85
C MET A 113 -19.34 -10.43 3.80
N ARG A 114 -18.99 -11.24 2.79
CA ARG A 114 -19.43 -12.64 2.73
C ARG A 114 -18.83 -13.41 3.91
N PRO A 115 -19.57 -14.33 4.57
CA PRO A 115 -19.04 -15.07 5.72
C PRO A 115 -17.74 -15.85 5.43
N GLU A 116 -17.60 -16.35 4.21
CA GLU A 116 -16.40 -17.05 3.75
C GLU A 116 -15.16 -16.14 3.64
N ASP A 117 -15.35 -14.88 3.25
CA ASP A 117 -14.28 -13.89 3.16
C ASP A 117 -13.88 -13.40 4.56
N GLU A 118 -14.86 -13.24 5.45
CA GLU A 118 -14.62 -12.88 6.85
C GLU A 118 -13.79 -13.96 7.56
N LEU A 119 -14.15 -15.24 7.38
CA LEU A 119 -13.38 -16.37 7.92
C LEU A 119 -11.97 -16.42 7.34
N TYR A 120 -11.82 -16.15 6.04
CA TYR A 120 -10.51 -16.11 5.39
C TYR A 120 -9.64 -14.97 5.95
N LEU A 121 -10.15 -13.73 6.04
CA LEU A 121 -9.39 -12.62 6.60
C LEU A 121 -9.04 -12.85 8.07
N LYS A 122 -9.97 -13.41 8.87
CA LYS A 122 -9.71 -13.80 10.25
C LYS A 122 -8.58 -14.82 10.39
N ALA A 123 -8.52 -15.79 9.49
CA ALA A 123 -7.51 -16.83 9.53
C ALA A 123 -6.14 -16.35 9.02
N VAL A 124 -6.12 -15.48 8.01
CA VAL A 124 -4.87 -15.11 7.31
C VAL A 124 -4.30 -13.78 7.79
N TYR A 125 -5.12 -12.75 7.94
CA TYR A 125 -4.64 -11.38 8.14
C TYR A 125 -4.94 -10.83 9.53
N ILE A 126 -6.03 -11.20 10.21
CA ILE A 126 -6.42 -10.52 11.46
C ILE A 126 -5.72 -11.16 12.69
N PRO A 127 -5.10 -10.36 13.58
CA PRO A 127 -4.81 -8.92 13.44
C PRO A 127 -3.64 -8.68 12.46
N TYR A 128 -3.63 -7.51 11.80
CA TYR A 128 -2.62 -7.15 10.80
C TYR A 128 -1.85 -5.87 11.15
N ASP A 129 -0.68 -5.75 10.54
CA ASP A 129 0.08 -4.50 10.39
C ASP A 129 -0.05 -4.02 8.94
N TYR A 130 0.11 -2.73 8.70
CA TYR A 130 0.08 -2.16 7.35
C TYR A 130 1.09 -1.02 7.23
N TRP A 131 1.58 -0.80 6.01
CA TRP A 131 2.47 0.30 5.65
C TRP A 131 2.06 0.83 4.29
N TYR A 132 1.72 2.12 4.23
CA TYR A 132 1.29 2.78 3.01
C TYR A 132 2.47 3.37 2.22
N THR A 133 2.25 3.64 0.94
CA THR A 133 3.27 4.15 0.00
C THR A 133 3.33 5.67 -0.09
N VAL A 134 2.56 6.41 0.70
CA VAL A 134 2.50 7.87 0.65
C VAL A 134 2.96 8.43 1.98
N TYR A 135 3.59 9.60 1.99
CA TYR A 135 3.94 10.25 3.24
C TYR A 135 2.72 10.97 3.82
N ILE A 136 2.38 10.69 5.08
CA ILE A 136 1.29 11.37 5.79
C ILE A 136 1.90 12.16 6.94
N GLN A 137 1.73 13.47 6.91
CA GLN A 137 2.34 14.35 7.89
C GLN A 137 1.75 14.10 9.28
N ARG A 138 2.62 13.82 10.26
CA ARG A 138 2.27 13.60 11.68
C ARG A 138 1.39 12.38 11.95
N ASP A 139 1.35 11.40 11.05
CA ASP A 139 0.77 10.11 11.41
C ASP A 139 1.69 9.37 12.40
N HIS A 140 1.11 8.98 13.53
CA HIS A 140 1.78 8.24 14.60
C HIS A 140 1.25 6.81 14.76
N HIS A 141 0.32 6.38 13.89
CA HIS A 141 -0.33 5.06 13.98
C HIS A 141 0.49 3.95 13.34
N VAL A 142 1.33 4.28 12.36
CA VAL A 142 2.14 3.30 11.62
C VAL A 142 3.59 3.35 12.07
N ASP A 143 4.11 2.19 12.46
CA ASP A 143 5.51 2.01 12.84
C ASP A 143 6.38 1.78 11.59
N PHE A 144 6.88 2.89 11.03
CA PHE A 144 7.86 2.87 9.93
C PHE A 144 9.31 2.63 10.41
N ASP A 145 9.57 2.54 11.71
CA ASP A 145 10.91 2.23 12.25
C ASP A 145 11.18 0.72 12.26
N HIS A 146 10.12 -0.10 12.36
CA HIS A 146 10.20 -1.56 12.42
C HIS A 146 9.55 -2.27 11.22
N VAL A 147 9.70 -1.70 10.02
CA VAL A 147 9.19 -2.31 8.78
C VAL A 147 9.97 -3.60 8.46
N PRO A 148 9.30 -4.74 8.20
CA PRO A 148 9.98 -5.94 7.73
C PRO A 148 10.74 -5.69 6.42
N GLU A 149 11.96 -6.23 6.29
CA GLU A 149 12.86 -5.97 5.15
C GLU A 149 12.17 -6.10 3.78
N LYS A 150 11.36 -7.14 3.61
CA LYS A 150 10.62 -7.37 2.38
C LYS A 150 9.58 -6.29 2.09
N VAL A 151 8.87 -5.84 3.12
CA VAL A 151 7.90 -4.74 2.99
C VAL A 151 8.64 -3.45 2.65
N ALA A 152 9.74 -3.15 3.33
CA ALA A 152 10.57 -1.98 3.02
C ALA A 152 11.06 -2.00 1.58
N ALA A 153 11.50 -3.16 1.07
CA ALA A 153 11.91 -3.30 -0.33
C ALA A 153 10.76 -3.08 -1.33
N MET A 154 9.52 -3.45 -0.98
CA MET A 154 8.33 -3.15 -1.78
C MET A 154 8.01 -1.65 -1.79
N LEU A 155 8.00 -1.01 -0.61
CA LEU A 155 7.74 0.43 -0.48
C LEU A 155 8.79 1.24 -1.24
N ASN A 156 10.08 0.90 -1.08
CA ASN A 156 11.19 1.57 -1.77
C ASN A 156 11.11 1.47 -3.30
N ALA A 157 10.43 0.45 -3.84
CA ALA A 157 10.25 0.32 -5.29
C ALA A 157 9.31 1.39 -5.88
N CYS A 158 8.51 2.06 -5.04
CA CYS A 158 7.66 3.17 -5.45
C CYS A 158 8.46 4.47 -5.64
N TYR A 159 9.66 4.57 -5.05
CA TYR A 159 10.52 5.76 -5.04
C TYR A 159 11.87 5.53 -5.75
N PRO A 160 11.88 5.39 -7.10
CA PRO A 160 13.11 5.06 -7.84
C PRO A 160 14.20 6.14 -7.72
N GLU A 161 13.85 7.43 -7.63
CA GLU A 161 14.82 8.53 -7.54
C GLU A 161 15.70 8.48 -6.28
N GLN A 162 15.19 7.88 -5.19
CA GLN A 162 15.97 7.69 -3.95
C GLN A 162 16.96 6.51 -4.04
N GLN A 163 16.76 5.58 -4.98
CA GLN A 163 17.65 4.44 -5.19
C GLN A 163 18.89 4.83 -6.00
N GLU A 164 18.74 5.73 -6.98
CA GLU A 164 19.85 6.23 -7.80
C GLU A 164 20.85 7.06 -6.97
N GLN A 165 20.36 7.92 -6.05
CA GLN A 165 21.23 8.73 -5.18
C GLN A 165 22.06 7.90 -4.19
N LYS A 166 21.53 6.77 -3.69
CA LYS A 166 22.30 5.85 -2.81
C LYS A 166 23.34 5.05 -3.59
N GLN A 167 23.08 4.71 -4.85
CA GLN A 167 24.03 4.01 -5.70
C GLN A 167 25.18 4.92 -6.15
N ASP A 168 24.90 6.19 -6.48
CA ASP A 168 25.94 7.17 -6.85
C ASP A 168 26.83 7.56 -5.66
N ALA A 169 26.26 7.70 -4.45
CA ALA A 169 27.04 7.98 -3.25
C ALA A 169 28.01 6.82 -2.90
N GLY A 170 27.56 5.56 -3.03
CA GLY A 170 28.40 4.39 -2.79
C GLY A 170 29.49 4.16 -3.83
N ARG A 171 29.25 4.59 -5.08
CA ARG A 171 30.23 4.52 -6.17
C ARG A 171 31.31 5.60 -6.03
N SER A 172 30.93 6.80 -5.58
CA SER A 172 31.85 7.91 -5.30
C SER A 172 32.85 7.60 -4.19
N GLU A 173 32.45 6.85 -3.16
CA GLU A 173 33.35 6.46 -2.06
C GLU A 173 34.33 5.34 -2.42
N GLN A 174 34.00 4.50 -3.41
CA GLN A 174 34.89 3.43 -3.89
C GLN A 174 35.96 3.93 -4.88
N GLU A 175 35.71 5.03 -5.59
CA GLU A 175 36.71 5.64 -6.50
C GLU A 175 37.71 6.57 -5.79
N MET A 176 37.49 6.88 -4.51
CA MET A 176 38.40 7.69 -3.66
C MET A 176 39.27 6.86 -2.69
N ARG A 177 39.35 5.53 -2.86
CA ARG A 177 40.23 4.64 -2.08
C ARG A 177 41.28 3.95 -2.92
#